data_AF-A0A7X9FX21-F1
#
_entry.id   AF-A0A7X9FX21-F1
#
_cell.length_a   1.000
_cell.length_b   1.000
_cell.length_c   1.000
_cell.angle_alpha   90.00
_cell.angle_beta   90.00
_cell.angle_gamma   90.00
#
_symmetry.space_group_name_H-M   'P 1'
#
loop_
_entity.id
_entity.type
_entity.pdbx_description
1 polymer ?
#
loop_
_entity_poly.entity_id
_entity_poly.type
_entity_poly.pdbx_seq_one_letter_code
_entity_poly.pdbx_strand_id
1 'polypeptide(L)'
;NPDMPRWVPTRYVEWTSWLAGSQQWGLSSMRQGENSGTIAHELGHFAFDLPDLNNNPYVQPYRRAAVGPWDLMDRACFNGPGGPHNRWVVPPIAGAAGPAGLMVRDRMACGFIPDGQLLTLSREGLAKSGLIVAEVTAREVDPLPGAYTGINIRLDGSEPGDRTPVDDPATNPLSSGIPDYNFYSLEVVQRVGFDSFCPDSGVLLSKNKDKLWGRNGGPNAFDSYIWVIDAHPEDINMVDYVSPAGEKVMRTIADYRQLNDALFHAGLNSGSQFEYRDEANRLHFYVVNLNRSQDGILNYTLAVRSLDGSGPQAKGLELAPPEAKLKVQNGLIPVTFELKNTGLAAEVDPKLHPSDVSGHLNYDLYRLEVSISGQGWQVQLPNALTAVKFGETSEVTVYVLPPRGGERQATLVLKATSESQPDKTAQAKVNLSL
;
A
#
# COMPACT_ATOMS: atom_id res chain seq x y z
N ASN A 1 34.50 8.35 40.85
CA ASN A 1 35.23 9.64 40.91
C ASN A 1 34.20 10.75 41.06
N PRO A 2 34.12 11.44 42.22
CA PRO A 2 33.14 12.50 42.46
C PRO A 2 33.27 13.70 41.52
N ASP A 3 34.42 13.85 40.86
CA ASP A 3 34.70 14.95 39.92
C ASP A 3 34.26 14.65 38.47
N MET A 4 33.75 13.44 38.20
CA MET A 4 33.27 13.09 36.87
C MET A 4 31.81 13.52 36.65
N PRO A 5 31.44 13.93 35.42
CA PRO A 5 30.06 14.25 35.09
C PRO A 5 29.11 13.08 35.38
N ARG A 6 27.98 13.35 36.01
CA ARG A 6 26.89 12.36 36.23
C ARG A 6 26.00 12.17 34.98
N TRP A 7 26.46 12.67 33.85
CA TRP A 7 25.78 12.63 32.56
C TRP A 7 26.80 12.35 31.46
N VAL A 8 26.32 11.91 30.30
CA VAL A 8 27.12 11.80 29.08
C VAL A 8 26.31 12.30 27.88
N PRO A 9 26.97 12.87 26.84
CA PRO A 9 26.28 13.21 25.60
C PRO A 9 25.71 11.97 24.92
N THR A 10 24.64 12.13 24.14
CA THR A 10 24.04 11.02 23.38
C THR A 10 23.93 11.35 21.89
N ARG A 11 23.56 10.35 21.09
CA ARG A 11 23.34 10.49 19.65
C ARG A 11 22.07 11.28 19.29
N TYR A 12 21.03 11.22 20.13
CA TYR A 12 19.68 11.71 19.78
C TYR A 12 19.21 12.90 20.62
N VAL A 13 19.72 13.05 21.84
CA VAL A 13 19.44 14.17 22.76
C VAL A 13 20.76 14.67 23.37
N GLU A 14 20.78 15.91 23.86
CA GLU A 14 22.01 16.56 24.32
C GLU A 14 22.74 15.76 25.42
N TRP A 15 22.01 15.05 26.30
CA TRP A 15 22.60 14.25 27.37
C TRP A 15 21.67 13.14 27.90
N THR A 16 22.26 12.14 28.58
CA THR A 16 21.58 11.16 29.43
C THR A 16 22.38 10.94 30.73
N SER A 17 21.82 10.23 31.71
CA SER A 17 22.55 9.89 32.93
C SER A 17 23.81 9.05 32.62
N TRP A 18 24.88 9.25 33.38
CA TRP A 18 26.13 8.49 33.16
C TRP A 18 25.89 6.99 33.23
N LEU A 19 25.04 6.52 34.15
CA LEU A 19 24.73 5.10 34.29
C LEU A 19 24.07 4.54 33.02
N ALA A 20 23.09 5.27 32.46
CA ALA A 20 22.44 4.87 31.21
C ALA A 20 23.42 4.84 30.02
N GLY A 21 24.30 5.83 29.91
CA GLY A 21 25.28 5.89 28.82
C GLY A 21 26.55 5.07 29.01
N SER A 22 26.82 4.57 30.22
CA SER A 22 27.92 3.64 30.50
C SER A 22 27.70 2.24 29.93
N GLN A 23 26.45 1.92 29.59
CA GLN A 23 26.08 0.70 28.90
C GLN A 23 26.56 0.79 27.44
N GLN A 24 27.61 0.04 27.10
CA GLN A 24 28.15 0.01 25.74
C GLN A 24 27.16 -0.68 24.80
N TRP A 25 26.75 0.00 23.74
CA TRP A 25 26.22 -0.65 22.55
C TRP A 25 27.40 -1.37 21.87
N GLY A 26 27.30 -2.69 21.72
CA GLY A 26 28.44 -3.52 21.33
C GLY A 26 28.98 -3.18 19.94
N LEU A 27 30.29 -2.99 19.82
CA LEU A 27 31.02 -2.82 18.55
C LEU A 27 31.30 -4.17 17.84
N SER A 28 30.40 -5.15 17.93
CA SER A 28 30.55 -6.52 17.41
C SER A 28 29.28 -6.95 16.69
N SER A 29 29.42 -7.76 15.63
CA SER A 29 28.38 -8.08 14.63
C SER A 29 27.05 -8.63 15.14
N MET A 30 26.93 -9.13 16.37
CA MET A 30 25.64 -9.37 17.04
C MET A 30 25.83 -9.46 18.56
N ARG A 31 25.72 -8.33 19.26
CA ARG A 31 25.64 -8.29 20.73
C ARG A 31 24.35 -7.59 21.14
N GLN A 32 23.47 -8.32 21.81
CA GLN A 32 22.14 -7.85 22.20
C GLN A 32 21.97 -7.87 23.72
N GLY A 33 21.24 -6.88 24.26
CA GLY A 33 20.89 -6.81 25.67
C GLY A 33 19.79 -7.80 26.05
N GLU A 34 19.59 -8.04 27.35
CA GLU A 34 18.54 -8.93 27.87
C GLU A 34 17.12 -8.48 27.46
N ASN A 35 16.96 -7.19 27.19
CA ASN A 35 15.72 -6.56 26.72
C ASN A 35 15.58 -6.56 25.18
N SER A 36 16.45 -7.24 24.44
CA SER A 36 16.45 -7.11 22.98
C SER A 36 15.42 -8.02 22.30
N GLY A 37 14.32 -7.40 21.85
CA GLY A 37 13.42 -7.98 20.86
C GLY A 37 13.90 -7.80 19.41
N THR A 38 15.05 -7.17 19.17
CA THR A 38 15.51 -6.81 17.81
C THR A 38 16.50 -7.81 17.21
N ILE A 39 16.70 -8.99 17.84
CA ILE A 39 17.65 -9.99 17.35
C ILE A 39 17.37 -10.44 15.90
N ALA A 40 16.10 -10.46 15.48
CA ALA A 40 15.73 -10.80 14.10
C ALA A 40 16.29 -9.81 13.07
N HIS A 41 16.28 -8.51 13.38
CA HIS A 41 16.85 -7.47 12.53
C HIS A 41 18.36 -7.65 12.36
N GLU A 42 19.06 -7.95 13.46
CA GLU A 42 20.50 -8.20 13.44
C GLU A 42 20.87 -9.47 12.68
N LEU A 43 20.01 -10.50 12.76
CA LEU A 43 20.13 -11.69 11.92
C LEU A 43 19.95 -11.36 10.44
N GLY A 44 19.11 -10.38 10.10
CA GLY A 44 18.99 -9.82 8.74
C GLY A 44 20.34 -9.33 8.20
N HIS A 45 21.07 -8.53 8.99
CA HIS A 45 22.43 -8.11 8.64
C HIS A 45 23.39 -9.30 8.56
N PHE A 46 23.43 -10.14 9.60
CA PHE A 46 24.47 -11.15 9.76
C PHE A 46 24.33 -12.32 8.77
N ALA A 47 23.10 -12.78 8.52
CA ALA A 47 22.85 -13.97 7.73
C ALA A 47 22.53 -13.68 6.26
N PHE A 48 22.08 -12.45 5.94
CA PHE A 48 21.56 -12.10 4.61
C PHE A 48 22.15 -10.82 4.02
N ASP A 49 23.10 -10.18 4.71
CA ASP A 49 23.75 -8.93 4.26
C ASP A 49 22.76 -7.81 3.92
N LEU A 50 21.56 -7.81 4.51
CA LEU A 50 20.56 -6.77 4.31
C LEU A 50 20.98 -5.49 5.06
N PRO A 51 20.99 -4.30 4.44
CA PRO A 51 21.33 -3.07 5.15
C PRO A 51 20.16 -2.44 5.90
N ASP A 52 20.47 -1.54 6.84
CA ASP A 52 19.50 -0.70 7.55
C ASP A 52 18.71 0.19 6.58
N LEU A 53 17.40 0.30 6.78
CA LEU A 53 16.52 1.26 6.07
C LEU A 53 16.10 2.45 6.94
N ASN A 54 16.54 2.47 8.20
CA ASN A 54 16.07 3.45 9.18
C ASN A 54 16.72 4.84 9.02
N ASN A 55 15.91 5.86 9.23
CA ASN A 55 16.36 7.25 9.31
C ASN A 55 16.70 7.66 10.76
N ASN A 56 17.09 8.92 10.98
CA ASN A 56 17.09 9.53 12.31
C ASN A 56 15.91 10.51 12.46
N PRO A 57 14.89 10.21 13.30
CA PRO A 57 13.64 10.95 13.32
C PRO A 57 13.70 12.26 14.13
N TYR A 58 14.82 12.49 14.82
CA TYR A 58 14.99 13.61 15.76
C TYR A 58 15.92 14.70 15.25
N VAL A 59 16.54 14.50 14.08
CA VAL A 59 17.50 15.46 13.51
C VAL A 59 16.84 16.22 12.36
N GLN A 60 16.95 17.55 12.43
CA GLN A 60 16.52 18.44 11.35
C GLN A 60 17.64 18.66 10.32
N PRO A 61 17.32 18.83 9.02
CA PRO A 61 15.98 18.73 8.45
C PRO A 61 15.43 17.31 8.55
N TYR A 62 14.14 17.21 8.90
CA TYR A 62 13.45 15.94 9.06
C TYR A 62 13.39 15.19 7.74
N ARG A 63 13.50 13.86 7.81
CA ARG A 63 13.37 12.95 6.66
C ARG A 63 12.38 11.88 7.03
N ARG A 64 11.32 11.65 6.27
CA ARG A 64 10.42 10.52 6.50
C ARG A 64 11.21 9.21 6.47
N ALA A 65 10.83 8.24 7.31
CA ALA A 65 11.35 6.89 7.20
C ALA A 65 11.08 6.31 5.80
N ALA A 66 11.95 5.41 5.34
CA ALA A 66 11.79 4.77 4.03
C ALA A 66 10.60 3.81 4.00
N VAL A 67 10.51 2.94 5.02
CA VAL A 67 9.51 1.86 5.08
C VAL A 67 8.85 1.72 6.45
N GLY A 68 9.47 2.22 7.51
CA GLY A 68 8.89 2.34 8.83
C GLY A 68 8.46 1.02 9.47
N PRO A 69 7.17 0.81 9.80
CA PRO A 69 6.69 -0.36 10.55
C PRO A 69 6.48 -1.61 9.68
N TRP A 70 6.82 -1.56 8.39
CA TRP A 70 6.45 -2.58 7.41
C TRP A 70 7.57 -3.56 7.06
N ASP A 71 8.84 -3.21 7.30
CA ASP A 71 10.00 -4.08 7.06
C ASP A 71 10.86 -4.24 8.32
N LEU A 72 11.31 -5.47 8.55
CA LEU A 72 12.23 -5.85 9.62
C LEU A 72 13.51 -5.00 9.65
N MET A 73 14.05 -4.61 8.49
CA MET A 73 15.28 -3.85 8.33
C MET A 73 15.12 -2.33 8.56
N ASP A 74 13.90 -1.86 8.86
CA ASP A 74 13.65 -0.53 9.40
C ASP A 74 13.14 -0.64 10.85
N ARG A 75 11.94 -0.14 11.16
CA ARG A 75 11.40 -0.10 12.52
C ARG A 75 10.26 -1.07 12.76
N ALA A 76 9.97 -1.97 11.81
CA ALA A 76 9.08 -3.10 12.10
C ALA A 76 9.68 -4.06 13.13
N CYS A 77 11.00 -4.04 13.30
CA CYS A 77 11.69 -4.72 14.40
C CYS A 77 11.24 -4.22 15.80
N PHE A 78 10.56 -3.07 15.89
CA PHE A 78 10.00 -2.53 17.14
C PHE A 78 8.53 -2.89 17.34
N ASN A 79 7.90 -3.59 16.38
CA ASN A 79 6.50 -3.96 16.48
C ASN A 79 6.27 -4.90 17.68
N GLY A 80 5.10 -4.74 18.30
CA GLY A 80 4.72 -5.45 19.51
C GLY A 80 3.74 -4.64 20.37
N PRO A 81 3.11 -5.26 21.37
CA PRO A 81 2.14 -4.57 22.21
C PRO A 81 2.83 -3.45 23.00
N GLY A 82 2.28 -2.24 23.00
CA GLY A 82 2.86 -1.08 23.70
C GLY A 82 3.91 -0.29 22.91
N GLY A 83 4.31 -0.74 21.72
CA GLY A 83 5.08 0.04 20.75
C GLY A 83 6.48 0.49 21.22
N PRO A 84 7.07 1.53 20.59
CA PRO A 84 8.49 1.83 20.71
C PRO A 84 8.91 2.30 22.10
N HIS A 85 7.99 2.87 22.89
CA HIS A 85 8.27 3.35 24.25
C HIS A 85 8.46 2.22 25.27
N ASN A 86 7.97 1.02 24.97
CA ASN A 86 8.08 -0.15 25.84
C ASN A 86 9.02 -1.23 25.27
N ARG A 87 9.92 -0.89 24.33
CA ARG A 87 10.88 -1.84 23.77
C ARG A 87 12.05 -2.22 24.69
N TRP A 88 12.10 -1.61 25.87
CA TRP A 88 13.23 -1.72 26.81
C TRP A 88 12.92 -2.60 28.02
N VAL A 89 11.73 -3.20 28.06
CA VAL A 89 11.30 -4.05 29.18
C VAL A 89 12.07 -5.38 29.15
N VAL A 90 12.41 -5.90 30.32
CA VAL A 90 13.01 -7.22 30.51
C VAL A 90 12.01 -8.14 31.21
N PRO A 91 11.59 -9.27 30.62
CA PRO A 91 11.85 -9.69 29.23
C PRO A 91 11.13 -8.79 28.19
N PRO A 92 11.52 -8.81 26.89
CA PRO A 92 10.90 -8.00 25.85
C PRO A 92 9.49 -8.53 25.50
N ILE A 93 8.51 -8.18 26.34
CA ILE A 93 7.11 -8.63 26.23
C ILE A 93 6.18 -7.59 25.61
N ALA A 94 6.73 -6.43 25.24
CA ALA A 94 5.98 -5.27 24.77
C ALA A 94 6.49 -4.81 23.39
N GLY A 95 7.09 -3.62 23.27
CA GLY A 95 7.74 -3.22 22.03
C GLY A 95 8.83 -4.22 21.63
N ALA A 96 8.96 -4.48 20.33
CA ALA A 96 9.87 -5.48 19.76
C ALA A 96 9.56 -6.95 20.13
N ALA A 97 8.43 -7.25 20.79
CA ALA A 97 8.06 -8.63 21.13
C ALA A 97 7.51 -9.44 19.93
N GLY A 98 7.11 -8.76 18.86
CA GLY A 98 6.54 -9.39 17.66
C GLY A 98 6.89 -8.58 16.42
N PRO A 99 8.16 -8.63 15.96
CA PRO A 99 8.62 -7.89 14.80
C PRO A 99 7.91 -8.40 13.53
N ALA A 100 7.65 -7.51 12.58
CA ALA A 100 7.11 -7.91 11.27
C ALA A 100 8.15 -8.67 10.44
N GLY A 101 7.67 -9.35 9.39
CA GLY A 101 8.52 -9.99 8.39
C GLY A 101 9.24 -8.99 7.47
N LEU A 102 9.93 -9.56 6.49
CA LEU A 102 10.57 -8.82 5.39
C LEU A 102 9.52 -8.47 4.32
N MET A 103 9.58 -7.25 3.78
CA MET A 103 8.86 -6.85 2.57
C MET A 103 9.33 -7.66 1.36
N VAL A 104 8.54 -7.63 0.28
CA VAL A 104 8.84 -8.37 -0.96
C VAL A 104 10.26 -8.12 -1.45
N ARG A 105 10.75 -6.88 -1.37
CA ARG A 105 12.09 -6.54 -1.84
C ARG A 105 13.20 -7.27 -1.09
N ASP A 106 13.12 -7.36 0.23
CA ASP A 106 14.14 -8.06 1.02
C ASP A 106 13.99 -9.56 0.94
N ARG A 107 12.75 -10.06 0.88
CA ARG A 107 12.51 -11.47 0.56
C ARG A 107 13.13 -11.87 -0.78
N MET A 108 13.07 -11.01 -1.80
CA MET A 108 13.77 -11.24 -3.07
C MET A 108 15.29 -11.32 -2.90
N ALA A 109 15.90 -10.41 -2.13
CA ALA A 109 17.33 -10.44 -1.87
C ALA A 109 17.79 -11.71 -1.16
N CYS A 110 16.99 -12.18 -0.20
CA CYS A 110 17.26 -13.41 0.55
C CYS A 110 16.95 -14.70 -0.25
N GLY A 111 16.30 -14.61 -1.42
CA GLY A 111 15.80 -15.78 -2.15
C GLY A 111 14.63 -16.48 -1.47
N PHE A 112 13.82 -15.76 -0.71
CA PHE A 112 12.66 -16.25 0.07
C PHE A 112 11.33 -16.14 -0.67
N ILE A 113 11.37 -15.89 -1.97
CA ILE A 113 10.21 -15.96 -2.85
C ILE A 113 10.51 -17.05 -3.88
N PRO A 114 9.79 -18.19 -3.83
CA PRO A 114 9.90 -19.23 -4.84
C PRO A 114 9.61 -18.69 -6.25
N ASP A 115 10.27 -19.27 -7.25
CA ASP A 115 10.04 -18.93 -8.65
C ASP A 115 8.56 -19.08 -9.03
N GLY A 116 8.05 -18.10 -9.78
CA GLY A 116 6.66 -18.07 -10.23
C GLY A 116 5.64 -17.51 -9.23
N GLN A 117 6.01 -17.27 -7.97
CA GLN A 117 5.11 -16.64 -6.99
C GLN A 117 5.05 -15.11 -7.07
N LEU A 118 5.88 -14.49 -7.92
CA LEU A 118 5.91 -13.05 -8.12
C LEU A 118 5.59 -12.71 -9.57
N LEU A 119 4.52 -11.95 -9.80
CA LEU A 119 4.16 -11.48 -11.13
C LEU A 119 5.03 -10.28 -11.50
N THR A 120 5.99 -10.48 -12.40
CA THR A 120 6.92 -9.42 -12.82
C THR A 120 6.53 -8.86 -14.18
N LEU A 121 6.28 -7.55 -14.21
CA LEU A 121 5.81 -6.78 -15.34
C LEU A 121 6.87 -5.78 -15.82
N SER A 122 6.71 -5.33 -17.05
CA SER A 122 7.50 -4.28 -17.69
C SER A 122 6.64 -3.01 -17.81
N ARG A 123 7.21 -1.83 -17.54
CA ARG A 123 6.53 -0.54 -17.75
C ARG A 123 6.25 -0.33 -19.24
N GLU A 124 7.23 -0.57 -20.10
CA GLU A 124 7.03 -0.49 -21.56
C GLU A 124 6.08 -1.58 -22.07
N GLY A 125 6.15 -2.77 -21.47
CA GLY A 125 5.25 -3.88 -21.72
C GLY A 125 3.81 -3.49 -21.48
N LEU A 126 3.49 -2.88 -20.32
CA LEU A 126 2.15 -2.41 -19.96
C LEU A 126 1.56 -1.43 -20.99
N ALA A 127 2.37 -0.54 -21.58
CA ALA A 127 1.89 0.38 -22.61
C ALA A 127 1.43 -0.36 -23.88
N LYS A 128 2.09 -1.47 -24.21
CA LYS A 128 1.85 -2.26 -25.43
C LYS A 128 0.86 -3.40 -25.21
N SER A 129 0.81 -3.98 -24.02
CA SER A 129 -0.04 -5.13 -23.68
C SER A 129 -1.38 -4.71 -23.09
N GLY A 130 -1.44 -3.60 -22.35
CA GLY A 130 -2.63 -3.06 -21.72
C GLY A 130 -2.67 -3.25 -20.20
N LEU A 131 -3.84 -2.99 -19.62
CA LEU A 131 -4.12 -3.16 -18.20
C LEU A 131 -3.93 -4.63 -17.78
N ILE A 132 -3.25 -4.84 -16.65
CA ILE A 132 -3.11 -6.14 -15.99
C ILE A 132 -3.97 -6.16 -14.73
N VAL A 133 -4.69 -7.27 -14.54
CA VAL A 133 -5.43 -7.58 -13.30
C VAL A 133 -4.92 -8.90 -12.72
N ALA A 134 -4.57 -8.91 -11.44
CA ALA A 134 -4.07 -10.10 -10.76
C ALA A 134 -4.52 -10.12 -9.29
N GLU A 135 -4.52 -11.31 -8.71
CA GLU A 135 -4.80 -11.51 -7.29
C GLU A 135 -3.50 -11.64 -6.50
N VAL A 136 -3.45 -10.98 -5.33
CA VAL A 136 -2.30 -10.99 -4.43
C VAL A 136 -2.75 -11.42 -3.05
N THR A 137 -2.16 -12.50 -2.55
CA THR A 137 -2.41 -13.03 -1.21
C THR A 137 -1.54 -12.32 -0.17
N ALA A 138 -2.02 -12.21 1.06
CA ALA A 138 -1.25 -11.68 2.19
C ALA A 138 0.13 -12.34 2.31
N ARG A 139 1.17 -11.53 2.50
CA ARG A 139 2.58 -11.94 2.41
C ARG A 139 3.05 -12.96 3.46
N GLU A 140 2.32 -13.08 4.56
CA GLU A 140 2.57 -14.02 5.67
C GLU A 140 2.22 -15.47 5.34
N VAL A 141 1.54 -15.72 4.22
CA VAL A 141 1.20 -17.06 3.78
C VAL A 141 1.65 -17.28 2.33
N ASP A 142 1.86 -18.54 1.97
CA ASP A 142 2.05 -18.91 0.57
C ASP A 142 0.82 -18.46 -0.25
N PRO A 143 1.03 -18.03 -1.51
CA PRO A 143 -0.06 -17.52 -2.32
C PRO A 143 -1.14 -18.58 -2.53
N LEU A 144 -2.40 -18.15 -2.43
CA LEU A 144 -3.55 -19.00 -2.73
C LEU A 144 -3.51 -19.44 -4.21
N PRO A 145 -4.16 -20.57 -4.57
CA PRO A 145 -4.17 -21.03 -5.96
C PRO A 145 -4.64 -19.95 -6.94
N GLY A 146 -3.81 -19.61 -7.92
CA GLY A 146 -4.09 -18.58 -8.93
C GLY A 146 -3.73 -17.14 -8.52
N ALA A 147 -3.25 -16.93 -7.29
CA ALA A 147 -2.76 -15.65 -6.80
C ALA A 147 -1.23 -15.63 -6.71
N TYR A 148 -0.67 -14.45 -6.43
CA TYR A 148 0.75 -14.19 -6.25
C TYR A 148 1.06 -13.69 -4.83
N THR A 149 2.32 -13.80 -4.43
CA THR A 149 2.84 -13.12 -3.22
C THR A 149 2.92 -11.60 -3.42
N GLY A 150 3.09 -11.17 -4.67
CA GLY A 150 3.13 -9.75 -5.02
C GLY A 150 3.23 -9.52 -6.52
N ILE A 151 3.21 -8.25 -6.91
CA ILE A 151 3.40 -7.79 -8.29
C ILE A 151 4.59 -6.86 -8.34
N ASN A 152 5.55 -7.12 -9.22
CA ASN A 152 6.66 -6.23 -9.52
C ASN A 152 6.47 -5.54 -10.86
N ILE A 153 6.78 -4.25 -10.96
CA ILE A 153 6.73 -3.50 -12.21
C ILE A 153 8.10 -2.87 -12.45
N ARG A 154 8.87 -3.43 -13.37
CA ARG A 154 10.18 -2.91 -13.78
C ARG A 154 10.02 -1.54 -14.44
N LEU A 155 10.83 -0.58 -14.00
CA LEU A 155 10.96 0.74 -14.62
C LEU A 155 11.95 0.68 -15.78
N ASP A 156 11.65 -0.20 -16.73
CA ASP A 156 12.45 -0.43 -17.93
C ASP A 156 12.16 0.60 -19.04
N GLY A 157 12.92 0.50 -20.13
CA GLY A 157 12.87 1.42 -21.25
C GLY A 157 14.04 2.40 -21.27
N SER A 158 13.87 3.51 -21.99
CA SER A 158 14.91 4.53 -22.10
C SER A 158 15.19 5.22 -20.77
N GLU A 159 16.47 5.46 -20.48
CA GLU A 159 16.91 6.23 -19.33
C GLU A 159 16.33 7.66 -19.33
N PRO A 160 16.03 8.23 -18.14
CA PRO A 160 16.18 7.60 -16.83
C PRO A 160 15.11 6.51 -16.57
N GLY A 161 15.52 5.42 -15.93
CA GLY A 161 14.63 4.34 -15.48
C GLY A 161 13.49 4.89 -14.61
N ASP A 162 13.80 5.31 -13.38
CA ASP A 162 12.89 6.14 -12.57
C ASP A 162 12.86 7.57 -13.10
N ARG A 163 11.66 8.01 -13.49
CA ARG A 163 11.40 9.34 -14.06
C ARG A 163 10.89 10.33 -13.03
N THR A 164 10.80 9.95 -11.75
CA THR A 164 10.44 10.86 -10.65
C THR A 164 11.33 12.12 -10.74
N PRO A 165 10.76 13.33 -10.69
CA PRO A 165 11.55 14.55 -10.63
C PRO A 165 12.48 14.55 -9.42
N VAL A 166 13.65 15.18 -9.55
CA VAL A 166 14.52 15.41 -8.39
C VAL A 166 13.79 16.34 -7.42
N ASP A 167 13.78 15.94 -6.15
CA ASP A 167 13.22 16.73 -5.05
C ASP A 167 14.22 16.74 -3.89
N ASP A 168 14.45 17.90 -3.27
CA ASP A 168 15.46 18.03 -2.23
C ASP A 168 14.89 17.57 -0.87
N PRO A 169 15.37 16.44 -0.35
CA PRO A 169 14.88 15.94 0.92
C PRO A 169 15.27 16.86 2.10
N ALA A 170 16.17 17.85 1.92
CA ALA A 170 16.48 18.84 2.95
C ALA A 170 15.36 19.86 3.15
N THR A 171 14.51 20.06 2.14
CA THR A 171 13.38 20.98 2.17
C THR A 171 12.04 20.28 2.15
N ASN A 172 11.97 19.06 1.63
CA ASN A 172 10.78 18.22 1.65
C ASN A 172 11.03 16.90 2.40
N PRO A 173 10.49 16.72 3.63
CA PRO A 173 10.67 15.48 4.38
C PRO A 173 10.07 14.25 3.68
N LEU A 174 9.14 14.43 2.74
CA LEU A 174 8.47 13.36 1.98
C LEU A 174 9.19 12.99 0.68
N SER A 175 10.29 13.68 0.35
CA SER A 175 11.10 13.33 -0.81
C SER A 175 11.77 11.97 -0.61
N SER A 176 11.65 11.09 -1.62
CA SER A 176 12.43 9.84 -1.68
C SER A 176 13.91 10.06 -1.96
N GLY A 177 14.34 11.33 -2.11
CA GLY A 177 15.69 11.73 -2.44
C GLY A 177 15.99 11.63 -3.93
N ILE A 178 17.23 11.29 -4.25
CA ILE A 178 17.71 11.12 -5.62
C ILE A 178 16.90 10.01 -6.31
N PRO A 179 16.23 10.28 -7.44
CA PRO A 179 15.49 9.26 -8.21
C PRO A 179 16.42 8.26 -8.88
N ASP A 180 16.44 7.02 -8.39
CA ASP A 180 17.25 5.92 -8.94
C ASP A 180 16.62 4.54 -8.66
N TYR A 181 15.29 4.48 -8.52
CA TYR A 181 14.56 3.23 -8.29
C TYR A 181 14.43 2.41 -9.59
N ASN A 182 14.36 1.09 -9.46
CA ASN A 182 14.35 0.16 -10.60
C ASN A 182 12.99 -0.50 -10.83
N PHE A 183 12.13 -0.57 -9.81
CA PHE A 183 10.81 -1.17 -9.93
C PHE A 183 9.85 -0.76 -8.81
N TYR A 184 8.55 -0.91 -9.04
CA TYR A 184 7.53 -0.92 -7.99
C TYR A 184 7.25 -2.33 -7.52
N SER A 185 6.89 -2.52 -6.24
CA SER A 185 6.27 -3.75 -5.75
C SER A 185 4.94 -3.46 -5.07
N LEU A 186 3.96 -4.35 -5.29
CA LEU A 186 2.69 -4.38 -4.58
C LEU A 186 2.63 -5.68 -3.77
N GLU A 187 2.36 -5.57 -2.48
CA GLU A 187 2.19 -6.71 -1.58
C GLU A 187 1.00 -6.48 -0.64
N VAL A 188 0.41 -7.56 -0.12
CA VAL A 188 -0.71 -7.48 0.82
C VAL A 188 -0.19 -7.76 2.22
N VAL A 189 -0.49 -6.84 3.14
CA VAL A 189 -0.23 -7.01 4.58
C VAL A 189 -1.52 -7.46 5.24
N GLN A 190 -1.44 -8.48 6.08
CA GLN A 190 -2.53 -8.91 6.95
C GLN A 190 -1.98 -9.08 8.36
N ARG A 191 -2.70 -8.58 9.36
CA ARG A 191 -2.34 -8.71 10.77
C ARG A 191 -2.55 -10.13 11.30
N VAL A 192 -1.72 -11.05 10.83
CA VAL A 192 -1.58 -12.45 11.23
C VAL A 192 -0.09 -12.80 11.24
N GLY A 193 0.31 -13.93 11.85
CA GLY A 193 1.71 -14.34 11.86
C GLY A 193 2.62 -13.26 12.45
N PHE A 194 3.75 -12.99 11.78
CA PHE A 194 4.69 -11.95 12.21
C PHE A 194 4.15 -10.53 11.99
N ASP A 195 3.25 -10.33 11.02
CA ASP A 195 2.56 -9.06 10.78
C ASP A 195 1.45 -8.73 11.79
N SER A 196 1.19 -9.56 12.81
CA SER A 196 0.11 -9.34 13.81
C SER A 196 0.14 -7.96 14.47
N PHE A 197 1.33 -7.38 14.64
CA PHE A 197 1.55 -6.07 15.24
C PHE A 197 1.86 -4.95 14.25
N CYS A 198 1.76 -5.21 12.95
CA CYS A 198 1.70 -4.15 11.94
C CYS A 198 0.48 -3.26 12.20
N PRO A 199 0.53 -1.96 11.86
CA PRO A 199 -0.50 -1.02 12.25
C PRO A 199 -1.82 -1.23 11.50
N ASP A 200 -1.79 -1.83 10.30
CA ASP A 200 -2.95 -2.00 9.43
C ASP A 200 -2.91 -3.30 8.58
N SER A 201 -4.00 -3.62 7.88
CA SER A 201 -4.11 -4.69 6.88
C SER A 201 -4.66 -4.13 5.56
N GLY A 202 -3.91 -4.30 4.47
CA GLY A 202 -4.18 -3.63 3.21
C GLY A 202 -3.09 -3.88 2.18
N VAL A 203 -3.03 -3.02 1.16
CA VAL A 203 -2.03 -3.12 0.10
C VAL A 203 -0.90 -2.14 0.36
N LEU A 204 0.32 -2.66 0.42
CA LEU A 204 1.53 -1.86 0.53
C LEU A 204 2.14 -1.70 -0.87
N LEU A 205 2.40 -0.45 -1.25
CA LEU A 205 3.05 -0.10 -2.50
C LEU A 205 4.42 0.52 -2.19
N SER A 206 5.47 0.09 -2.88
CA SER A 206 6.80 0.66 -2.71
C SER A 206 7.58 0.76 -4.02
N LYS A 207 8.53 1.71 -4.06
CA LYS A 207 9.61 1.77 -5.05
C LYS A 207 10.84 1.05 -4.50
N ASN A 208 11.56 0.35 -5.36
CA ASN A 208 12.67 -0.51 -4.97
C ASN A 208 13.88 -0.35 -5.91
N LYS A 209 15.08 -0.44 -5.35
CA LYS A 209 16.34 -0.52 -6.09
C LYS A 209 16.80 -1.97 -6.20
N ASP A 210 17.44 -2.34 -7.30
CA ASP A 210 18.06 -3.67 -7.46
C ASP A 210 19.24 -3.87 -6.52
N LYS A 211 19.97 -2.78 -6.25
CA LYS A 211 21.02 -2.79 -5.24
C LYS A 211 20.40 -2.57 -3.87
N LEU A 212 20.92 -3.27 -2.87
CA LEU A 212 20.53 -3.11 -1.47
C LEU A 212 21.18 -1.88 -0.81
N TRP A 213 21.62 -0.91 -1.60
CA TRP A 213 22.23 0.31 -1.10
C TRP A 213 21.94 1.47 -2.04
N GLY A 214 21.95 2.67 -1.49
CA GLY A 214 21.72 3.91 -2.20
C GLY A 214 21.21 4.97 -1.24
N ARG A 215 22.09 5.91 -0.86
CA ARG A 215 21.71 7.02 0.01
C ARG A 215 20.77 7.96 -0.72
N ASN A 216 19.72 8.42 -0.04
CA ASN A 216 18.74 9.34 -0.62
C ASN A 216 19.26 10.79 -0.78
N GLY A 217 20.45 11.12 -0.27
CA GLY A 217 21.14 12.40 -0.49
C GLY A 217 20.76 13.53 0.49
N GLY A 218 21.58 14.58 0.52
CA GLY A 218 21.43 15.74 1.42
C GLY A 218 21.85 15.48 2.88
N PRO A 219 21.65 16.46 3.80
CA PRO A 219 21.89 16.29 5.23
C PRO A 219 21.02 15.18 5.82
N ASN A 220 21.53 14.48 6.83
CA ASN A 220 20.79 13.40 7.50
C ASN A 220 20.41 12.23 6.56
N ALA A 221 21.13 12.06 5.44
CA ALA A 221 20.93 10.97 4.50
C ALA A 221 21.20 9.60 5.12
N PHE A 222 20.30 8.67 4.83
CA PHE A 222 20.33 7.28 5.25
C PHE A 222 20.22 6.39 4.02
N ASP A 223 20.40 5.09 4.20
CA ASP A 223 20.27 4.13 3.11
C ASP A 223 18.79 3.90 2.77
N SER A 224 18.46 3.89 1.49
CA SER A 224 17.07 3.87 1.03
C SER A 224 16.97 3.13 -0.29
N TYR A 225 16.94 1.81 -0.23
CA TYR A 225 16.72 0.94 -1.39
C TYR A 225 15.27 0.43 -1.51
N ILE A 226 14.44 0.68 -0.49
CA ILE A 226 12.98 0.57 -0.53
C ILE A 226 12.41 1.95 -0.17
N TRP A 227 11.33 2.36 -0.81
CA TRP A 227 10.59 3.56 -0.45
C TRP A 227 9.09 3.31 -0.54
N VAL A 228 8.41 3.27 0.60
CA VAL A 228 6.95 3.09 0.66
C VAL A 228 6.25 4.31 0.09
N ILE A 229 5.30 4.09 -0.81
CA ILE A 229 4.35 5.10 -1.26
C ILE A 229 3.26 5.18 -0.19
N ASP A 230 3.06 6.39 0.33
CA ASP A 230 2.15 6.66 1.42
C ASP A 230 0.76 7.05 0.88
N ALA A 231 -0.28 6.33 1.29
CA ALA A 231 -1.66 6.68 0.95
C ALA A 231 -2.13 7.97 1.64
N HIS A 232 -1.52 8.34 2.77
CA HIS A 232 -1.78 9.55 3.55
C HIS A 232 -0.47 10.31 3.83
N PRO A 233 0.11 10.96 2.81
CA PRO A 233 1.43 11.60 2.92
C PRO A 233 1.46 12.81 3.86
N GLU A 234 0.31 13.36 4.24
CA GLU A 234 0.21 14.41 5.25
C GLU A 234 0.77 13.98 6.62
N ASP A 235 1.21 14.92 7.45
CA ASP A 235 1.65 14.62 8.82
C ASP A 235 0.53 13.88 9.58
N ILE A 236 0.85 12.69 10.12
CA ILE A 236 -0.10 11.83 10.83
C ILE A 236 -0.65 12.50 12.11
N ASN A 237 0.01 13.57 12.57
CA ASN A 237 -0.45 14.47 13.64
C ASN A 237 -0.84 13.72 14.93
N MET A 238 -0.02 12.71 15.28
CA MET A 238 -0.23 11.90 16.49
C MET A 238 0.65 12.36 17.64
N VAL A 239 0.07 12.39 18.84
CA VAL A 239 0.83 12.54 20.09
C VAL A 239 1.76 11.34 20.24
N ASP A 240 3.05 11.61 20.46
CA ASP A 240 4.02 10.59 20.80
C ASP A 240 3.95 10.23 22.29
N TYR A 241 4.07 11.25 23.15
CA TYR A 241 3.93 11.12 24.60
C TYR A 241 3.51 12.43 25.24
N VAL A 242 3.08 12.35 26.50
CA VAL A 242 2.87 13.53 27.35
C VAL A 242 4.09 13.67 28.25
N SER A 243 4.77 14.80 28.19
CA SER A 243 5.97 15.08 28.98
C SER A 243 5.63 15.11 30.48
N PRO A 244 6.61 14.99 31.38
CA PRO A 244 6.39 15.14 32.82
C PRO A 244 5.76 16.49 33.22
N ALA A 245 5.91 17.53 32.38
CA ALA A 245 5.30 18.83 32.56
C ALA A 245 3.85 18.92 32.05
N GLY A 246 3.31 17.84 31.46
CA GLY A 246 1.95 17.78 30.90
C GLY A 246 1.85 18.22 29.43
N GLU A 247 2.96 18.55 28.78
CA GLU A 247 2.98 18.97 27.38
C GLU A 247 2.83 17.76 26.45
N LYS A 248 1.98 17.88 25.43
CA LYS A 248 1.87 16.87 24.37
C LYS A 248 3.04 17.04 23.40
N VAL A 249 3.92 16.05 23.36
CA VAL A 249 4.98 15.98 22.36
C VAL A 249 4.44 15.18 21.18
N MET A 250 4.42 15.81 20.00
CA MET A 250 3.93 15.19 18.77
C MET A 250 5.03 14.33 18.13
N ARG A 251 4.63 13.28 17.41
CA ARG A 251 5.53 12.58 16.50
C ARG A 251 5.98 13.55 15.42
N THR A 252 7.24 13.45 15.01
CA THR A 252 7.74 14.19 13.86
C THR A 252 7.33 13.46 12.59
N ILE A 253 7.27 14.18 11.46
CA ILE A 253 7.09 13.57 10.12
C ILE A 253 8.21 12.56 9.77
N ALA A 254 9.33 12.58 10.50
CA ALA A 254 10.43 11.66 10.35
C ALA A 254 10.28 10.37 11.18
N ASP A 255 9.37 10.34 12.16
CA ASP A 255 9.07 9.13 12.92
C ASP A 255 8.53 8.04 11.99
N TYR A 256 8.95 6.79 12.18
CA TYR A 256 8.47 5.69 11.33
C TYR A 256 6.95 5.51 11.36
N ARG A 257 6.32 5.85 12.48
CA ARG A 257 4.88 5.72 12.65
C ARG A 257 4.11 6.75 11.82
N GLN A 258 4.79 7.66 11.14
CA GLN A 258 4.22 8.44 10.03
C GLN A 258 3.63 7.51 8.95
N LEU A 259 4.16 6.29 8.79
CA LEU A 259 3.68 5.32 7.80
C LEU A 259 2.64 4.34 8.34
N ASN A 260 2.06 4.61 9.51
CA ASN A 260 1.12 3.67 10.13
C ASN A 260 -0.19 3.49 9.34
N ASP A 261 -0.55 4.48 8.53
CA ASP A 261 -1.73 4.55 7.68
C ASP A 261 -1.36 4.52 6.18
N ALA A 262 -0.15 4.09 5.85
CA ALA A 262 0.34 4.10 4.46
C ALA A 262 -0.35 3.09 3.52
N LEU A 263 -1.11 2.12 4.03
CA LEU A 263 -1.71 1.07 3.21
C LEU A 263 -2.89 1.58 2.40
N PHE A 264 -3.01 1.09 1.16
CA PHE A 264 -4.14 1.34 0.28
C PHE A 264 -5.25 0.29 0.50
N HIS A 265 -6.51 0.72 0.44
CA HIS A 265 -7.67 -0.14 0.71
C HIS A 265 -8.67 -0.16 -0.45
N ALA A 266 -9.30 -1.31 -0.69
CA ALA A 266 -10.37 -1.43 -1.66
C ALA A 266 -11.64 -0.71 -1.17
N GLY A 267 -12.35 -0.07 -2.09
CA GLY A 267 -13.65 0.54 -1.82
C GLY A 267 -13.61 1.99 -1.36
N LEU A 268 -14.79 2.60 -1.39
CA LEU A 268 -15.01 3.98 -0.95
C LEU A 268 -15.26 4.03 0.56
N ASN A 269 -14.80 5.10 1.21
CA ASN A 269 -14.93 5.29 2.66
C ASN A 269 -14.21 4.19 3.48
N SER A 270 -13.16 3.60 2.93
CA SER A 270 -12.32 2.58 3.58
C SER A 270 -11.32 3.17 4.60
N GLY A 271 -11.28 4.50 4.73
CA GLY A 271 -10.29 5.21 5.54
C GLY A 271 -8.94 5.38 4.84
N SER A 272 -8.79 4.91 3.60
CA SER A 272 -7.57 5.09 2.81
C SER A 272 -7.87 5.27 1.31
N GLN A 273 -6.84 5.56 0.53
CA GLN A 273 -6.90 5.62 -0.92
C GLN A 273 -7.01 4.21 -1.51
N PHE A 274 -7.67 4.10 -2.67
CA PHE A 274 -7.81 2.84 -3.42
C PHE A 274 -7.01 2.83 -4.72
N GLU A 275 -6.30 3.92 -5.03
CA GLU A 275 -5.50 4.04 -6.24
C GLU A 275 -4.29 4.97 -6.02
N TYR A 276 -3.23 4.75 -6.80
CA TYR A 276 -2.06 5.62 -6.84
C TYR A 276 -1.66 5.87 -8.29
N ARG A 277 -1.59 7.14 -8.68
CA ARG A 277 -1.24 7.56 -10.03
C ARG A 277 0.13 8.24 -10.03
N ASP A 278 1.08 7.62 -10.71
CA ASP A 278 2.41 8.18 -10.91
C ASP A 278 2.55 8.74 -12.34
N GLU A 279 2.35 10.05 -12.46
CA GLU A 279 2.48 10.77 -13.73
C GLU A 279 3.92 10.77 -14.27
N ALA A 280 4.93 10.70 -13.40
CA ALA A 280 6.32 10.75 -13.82
C ALA A 280 6.73 9.42 -14.44
N ASN A 281 6.40 8.31 -13.77
CA ASN A 281 6.67 6.96 -14.24
C ASN A 281 5.60 6.41 -15.19
N ARG A 282 4.57 7.19 -15.51
CA ARG A 282 3.52 6.84 -16.49
C ARG A 282 2.77 5.57 -16.11
N LEU A 283 2.48 5.38 -14.82
CA LEU A 283 1.79 4.22 -14.28
C LEU A 283 0.59 4.63 -13.41
N HIS A 284 -0.43 3.77 -13.38
CA HIS A 284 -1.57 3.90 -12.46
C HIS A 284 -1.86 2.54 -11.83
N PHE A 285 -1.89 2.52 -10.50
CA PHE A 285 -2.09 1.34 -9.67
C PHE A 285 -3.46 1.41 -8.99
N TYR A 286 -4.13 0.26 -8.87
CA TYR A 286 -5.48 0.16 -8.34
C TYR A 286 -5.61 -0.98 -7.34
N VAL A 287 -6.27 -0.69 -6.23
CA VAL A 287 -6.75 -1.66 -5.24
C VAL A 287 -8.23 -1.88 -5.48
N VAL A 288 -8.53 -2.90 -6.29
CA VAL A 288 -9.86 -3.07 -6.91
C VAL A 288 -10.84 -3.73 -5.96
N ASN A 289 -10.46 -4.86 -5.37
CA ASN A 289 -11.35 -5.64 -4.52
C ASN A 289 -10.58 -6.33 -3.39
N LEU A 290 -11.30 -6.63 -2.31
CA LEU A 290 -10.82 -7.38 -1.16
C LEU A 290 -11.63 -8.66 -1.04
N ASN A 291 -10.95 -9.81 -1.12
CA ASN A 291 -11.50 -11.12 -0.86
C ASN A 291 -10.90 -11.71 0.42
N ARG A 292 -11.63 -12.61 1.06
CA ARG A 292 -11.16 -13.36 2.23
C ARG A 292 -11.45 -14.84 2.02
N SER A 293 -10.43 -15.68 2.18
CA SER A 293 -10.61 -17.13 2.12
C SER A 293 -11.40 -17.66 3.32
N GLN A 294 -11.78 -18.93 3.28
CA GLN A 294 -12.49 -19.58 4.40
C GLN A 294 -11.68 -19.56 5.70
N ASP A 295 -10.35 -19.60 5.62
CA ASP A 295 -9.42 -19.53 6.76
C ASP A 295 -9.16 -18.09 7.22
N GLY A 296 -9.80 -17.10 6.58
CA GLY A 296 -9.64 -15.71 6.94
C GLY A 296 -8.45 -15.01 6.29
N ILE A 297 -7.75 -15.64 5.35
CA ILE A 297 -6.61 -15.05 4.63
C ILE A 297 -7.09 -14.00 3.64
N LEU A 298 -6.46 -12.83 3.64
CA LEU A 298 -6.75 -11.76 2.70
C LEU A 298 -6.14 -12.04 1.33
N ASN A 299 -6.92 -11.76 0.30
CA ASN A 299 -6.52 -11.81 -1.09
C ASN A 299 -7.10 -10.59 -1.80
N TYR A 300 -6.26 -9.71 -2.32
CA TYR A 300 -6.70 -8.51 -3.03
C TYR A 300 -6.66 -8.72 -4.53
N THR A 301 -7.69 -8.22 -5.22
CA THR A 301 -7.62 -7.99 -6.67
C THR A 301 -6.95 -6.65 -6.91
N LEU A 302 -5.79 -6.66 -7.55
CA LEU A 302 -5.02 -5.47 -7.90
C LEU A 302 -5.00 -5.30 -9.41
N ALA A 303 -4.88 -4.05 -9.85
CA ALA A 303 -4.66 -3.75 -11.25
C ALA A 303 -3.58 -2.70 -11.45
N VAL A 304 -2.90 -2.77 -12.59
CA VAL A 304 -1.92 -1.76 -13.01
C VAL A 304 -2.01 -1.52 -14.50
N ARG A 305 -1.91 -0.27 -14.92
CA ARG A 305 -1.81 0.12 -16.34
C ARG A 305 -0.76 1.18 -16.56
N SER A 306 -0.37 1.29 -17.82
CA SER A 306 0.36 2.44 -18.32
C SER A 306 -0.58 3.64 -18.54
N LEU A 307 -0.01 4.84 -18.46
CA LEU A 307 -0.63 6.09 -18.92
C LEU A 307 -0.35 6.37 -20.41
N ASP A 308 0.50 5.56 -21.06
CA ASP A 308 0.97 5.77 -22.43
C ASP A 308 0.33 4.80 -23.46
N GLY A 309 -0.47 3.85 -23.00
CA GLY A 309 -1.18 2.92 -23.87
C GLY A 309 -2.07 1.93 -23.11
N SER A 310 -3.00 1.32 -23.85
CA SER A 310 -4.07 0.46 -23.30
C SER A 310 -4.12 -0.94 -23.90
N GLY A 311 -3.09 -1.30 -24.69
CA GLY A 311 -3.02 -2.57 -25.40
C GLY A 311 -3.92 -2.66 -26.64
N PRO A 312 -3.84 -3.79 -27.38
CA PRO A 312 -4.59 -3.99 -28.62
C PRO A 312 -6.04 -4.47 -28.41
N GLN A 313 -6.44 -4.79 -27.18
CA GLN A 313 -7.76 -5.38 -26.91
C GLN A 313 -8.87 -4.34 -27.15
N ALA A 314 -9.97 -4.77 -27.77
CA ALA A 314 -11.14 -3.92 -27.92
C ALA A 314 -11.83 -3.76 -26.55
N LYS A 315 -12.16 -2.52 -26.16
CA LYS A 315 -12.88 -2.24 -24.92
C LYS A 315 -14.36 -1.98 -25.21
N GLY A 316 -15.22 -2.46 -24.33
CA GLY A 316 -16.66 -2.31 -24.43
C GLY A 316 -17.33 -2.71 -23.12
N LEU A 317 -18.51 -2.16 -22.87
CA LEU A 317 -19.32 -2.52 -21.72
C LEU A 317 -20.81 -2.32 -22.00
N GLU A 318 -21.61 -3.09 -21.30
CA GLU A 318 -23.06 -2.91 -21.18
C GLU A 318 -23.41 -2.84 -19.70
N LEU A 319 -24.39 -2.00 -19.35
CA LEU A 319 -24.85 -1.84 -17.98
C LEU A 319 -26.38 -1.97 -17.96
N ALA A 320 -26.89 -2.97 -17.24
CA ALA A 320 -28.31 -3.25 -17.14
C ALA A 320 -28.81 -3.01 -15.71
N PRO A 321 -29.94 -2.28 -15.53
CA PRO A 321 -30.62 -2.21 -14.25
C PRO A 321 -31.36 -3.53 -13.97
N PRO A 322 -31.66 -3.85 -12.70
CA PRO A 322 -32.45 -5.03 -12.36
C PRO A 322 -33.88 -4.91 -12.93
N GLU A 323 -34.49 -3.73 -12.79
CA GLU A 323 -35.76 -3.36 -13.41
C GLU A 323 -35.77 -1.85 -13.73
N ALA A 324 -36.57 -1.43 -14.72
CA ALA A 324 -36.70 0.00 -15.05
C ALA A 324 -37.42 0.81 -13.95
N LYS A 325 -38.23 0.14 -13.14
CA LYS A 325 -38.99 0.72 -12.02
C LYS A 325 -38.97 -0.25 -10.84
N LEU A 326 -38.61 0.23 -9.66
CA LEU A 326 -38.66 -0.58 -8.43
C LEU A 326 -39.55 0.09 -7.39
N LYS A 327 -40.46 -0.70 -6.80
CA LYS A 327 -41.14 -0.31 -5.57
C LYS A 327 -40.28 -0.73 -4.38
N VAL A 328 -39.97 0.21 -3.52
CA VAL A 328 -39.07 0.01 -2.39
C VAL A 328 -39.78 0.27 -1.08
N GLN A 329 -39.38 -0.44 -0.03
CA GLN A 329 -39.90 -0.25 1.32
C GLN A 329 -39.03 0.74 2.09
N ASN A 330 -39.51 1.17 3.26
CA ASN A 330 -38.68 1.92 4.20
C ASN A 330 -37.51 1.04 4.68
N GLY A 331 -36.28 1.54 4.53
CA GLY A 331 -35.06 0.83 4.93
C GLY A 331 -33.91 1.07 3.97
N LEU A 332 -32.74 0.46 4.24
CA LEU A 332 -31.62 0.47 3.30
C LEU A 332 -31.87 -0.61 2.24
N ILE A 333 -31.94 -0.22 0.98
CA ILE A 333 -32.36 -1.08 -0.13
C ILE A 333 -31.19 -1.33 -1.07
N PRO A 334 -30.78 -2.58 -1.30
CA PRO A 334 -29.81 -2.91 -2.33
C PRO A 334 -30.48 -2.87 -3.72
N VAL A 335 -29.85 -2.17 -4.66
CA VAL A 335 -30.19 -2.17 -6.08
C VAL A 335 -28.98 -2.69 -6.84
N THR A 336 -29.08 -3.91 -7.36
CA THR A 336 -27.97 -4.60 -8.05
C THR A 336 -28.11 -4.46 -9.55
N PHE A 337 -27.08 -3.87 -10.18
CA PHE A 337 -26.95 -3.74 -11.63
C PHE A 337 -26.05 -4.85 -12.17
N GLU A 338 -26.28 -5.26 -13.41
CA GLU A 338 -25.39 -6.15 -14.13
C GLU A 338 -24.49 -5.33 -15.05
N LEU A 339 -23.17 -5.40 -14.81
CA LEU A 339 -22.15 -4.82 -15.68
C LEU A 339 -21.50 -5.94 -16.49
N LYS A 340 -21.72 -5.95 -17.79
CA LYS A 340 -21.12 -6.91 -18.71
C LYS A 340 -19.94 -6.28 -19.44
N ASN A 341 -18.80 -6.96 -19.42
CA ASN A 341 -17.65 -6.57 -20.23
C ASN A 341 -17.78 -7.17 -21.63
N THR A 342 -18.02 -6.33 -22.63
CA THR A 342 -18.16 -6.74 -24.05
C THR A 342 -16.86 -6.59 -24.84
N GLY A 343 -15.75 -6.30 -24.15
CA GLY A 343 -14.42 -6.27 -24.74
C GLY A 343 -14.00 -7.62 -25.31
N LEU A 344 -12.99 -7.59 -26.18
CA LEU A 344 -12.46 -8.76 -26.87
C LEU A 344 -10.95 -8.82 -26.67
N ALA A 345 -10.48 -10.02 -26.31
CA ALA A 345 -9.07 -10.32 -26.23
C ALA A 345 -8.39 -10.10 -27.59
N ALA A 346 -7.10 -9.77 -27.54
CA ALA A 346 -6.23 -9.67 -28.70
C ALA A 346 -4.90 -10.34 -28.38
N GLU A 347 -4.21 -10.84 -29.41
CA GLU A 347 -2.89 -11.40 -29.23
C GLU A 347 -1.90 -10.31 -28.80
N VAL A 348 -1.06 -10.67 -27.84
CA VAL A 348 -0.01 -9.84 -27.27
C VAL A 348 1.26 -10.66 -27.28
N ASP A 349 2.39 -10.05 -27.68
CA ASP A 349 3.68 -10.75 -27.66
C ASP A 349 4.01 -11.16 -26.21
N PRO A 350 4.15 -12.47 -25.93
CA PRO A 350 4.42 -12.96 -24.57
C PRO A 350 5.78 -12.47 -24.03
N LYS A 351 6.67 -11.96 -24.88
CA LYS A 351 7.97 -11.40 -24.49
C LYS A 351 7.90 -9.98 -23.95
N LEU A 352 6.73 -9.33 -23.99
CA LEU A 352 6.57 -7.97 -23.47
C LEU A 352 6.73 -7.89 -21.95
N HIS A 353 6.56 -9.00 -21.24
CA HIS A 353 6.69 -9.06 -19.79
C HIS A 353 7.68 -10.16 -19.39
N PRO A 354 8.42 -9.99 -18.28
CA PRO A 354 9.25 -11.06 -17.73
C PRO A 354 8.45 -12.29 -17.30
N SER A 355 7.24 -12.11 -16.74
CA SER A 355 6.30 -13.18 -16.41
C SER A 355 5.28 -13.41 -17.54
N ASP A 356 4.70 -14.61 -17.61
CA ASP A 356 3.54 -14.87 -18.46
C ASP A 356 2.31 -14.13 -17.92
N VAL A 357 1.78 -13.22 -18.74
CA VAL A 357 0.64 -12.36 -18.40
C VAL A 357 -0.63 -12.70 -19.19
N SER A 358 -0.62 -13.75 -20.02
CA SER A 358 -1.72 -14.07 -20.94
C SER A 358 -3.07 -14.23 -20.22
N GLY A 359 -3.07 -14.82 -19.01
CA GLY A 359 -4.25 -14.95 -18.17
C GLY A 359 -4.76 -13.64 -17.54
N HIS A 360 -3.94 -12.59 -17.53
CA HIS A 360 -4.15 -11.34 -16.77
C HIS A 360 -4.52 -10.13 -17.64
N LEU A 361 -4.46 -10.28 -18.96
CA LEU A 361 -4.77 -9.23 -19.96
C LEU A 361 -6.23 -9.24 -20.42
N ASN A 362 -6.99 -10.28 -20.05
CA ASN A 362 -8.35 -10.49 -20.51
C ASN A 362 -9.39 -9.75 -19.66
N TYR A 363 -9.03 -8.59 -19.14
CA TYR A 363 -9.85 -7.79 -18.25
C TYR A 363 -9.99 -6.36 -18.77
N ASP A 364 -11.04 -5.70 -18.32
CA ASP A 364 -11.06 -4.25 -18.22
C ASP A 364 -11.45 -3.85 -16.80
N LEU A 365 -11.05 -2.64 -16.42
CA LEU A 365 -11.37 -2.03 -15.15
C LEU A 365 -12.37 -0.90 -15.39
N TYR A 366 -13.48 -0.92 -14.68
CA TYR A 366 -14.51 0.09 -14.79
C TYR A 366 -14.59 0.94 -13.55
N ARG A 367 -14.53 2.25 -13.74
CA ARG A 367 -14.83 3.24 -12.72
C ARG A 367 -16.33 3.49 -12.66
N LEU A 368 -16.87 3.40 -11.45
CA LEU A 368 -18.28 3.46 -11.14
C LEU A 368 -18.61 4.81 -10.49
N GLU A 369 -19.66 5.46 -10.99
CA GLU A 369 -20.19 6.70 -10.45
C GLU A 369 -21.70 6.55 -10.25
N VAL A 370 -22.21 7.01 -9.11
CA VAL A 370 -23.65 6.93 -8.80
C VAL A 370 -24.23 8.29 -8.49
N SER A 371 -25.47 8.52 -8.91
CA SER A 371 -26.25 9.70 -8.55
C SER A 371 -27.72 9.33 -8.34
N ILE A 372 -28.40 10.08 -7.47
CA ILE A 372 -29.83 9.93 -7.23
C ILE A 372 -30.51 11.29 -7.28
N SER A 373 -31.62 11.40 -8.01
CA SER A 373 -32.55 12.53 -7.93
C SER A 373 -33.77 12.12 -7.13
N GLY A 374 -34.32 13.02 -6.33
CA GLY A 374 -35.41 12.71 -5.40
C GLY A 374 -35.15 13.36 -4.05
N GLN A 375 -35.92 14.38 -3.67
CA GLN A 375 -35.63 15.13 -2.45
C GLN A 375 -35.64 14.23 -1.21
N GLY A 376 -34.50 14.20 -0.49
CA GLY A 376 -34.32 13.46 0.77
C GLY A 376 -33.87 12.00 0.61
N TRP A 377 -33.75 11.50 -0.62
CA TRP A 377 -33.15 10.19 -0.89
C TRP A 377 -31.64 10.24 -0.71
N GLN A 378 -31.05 9.15 -0.22
CA GLN A 378 -29.59 8.99 -0.11
C GLN A 378 -29.14 7.77 -0.90
N VAL A 379 -27.91 7.81 -1.41
CA VAL A 379 -27.31 6.73 -2.17
C VAL A 379 -25.88 6.51 -1.72
N GLN A 380 -25.46 5.24 -1.67
CA GLN A 380 -24.11 4.85 -1.33
C GLN A 380 -23.62 3.76 -2.27
N LEU A 381 -22.47 4.02 -2.89
CA LEU A 381 -21.71 3.06 -3.67
C LEU A 381 -20.55 2.57 -2.79
N PRO A 382 -20.47 1.26 -2.47
CA PRO A 382 -19.40 0.75 -1.61
C PRO A 382 -18.02 0.75 -2.29
N ASN A 383 -17.96 0.57 -3.61
CA ASN A 383 -16.72 0.47 -4.35
C ASN A 383 -16.79 1.23 -5.67
N ALA A 384 -15.78 2.06 -5.93
CA ALA A 384 -15.67 2.85 -7.14
C ALA A 384 -15.11 2.07 -8.34
N LEU A 385 -14.60 0.86 -8.11
CA LEU A 385 -13.92 0.07 -9.13
C LEU A 385 -14.52 -1.34 -9.23
N THR A 386 -14.61 -1.85 -10.45
CA THR A 386 -14.84 -3.28 -10.70
C THR A 386 -14.00 -3.75 -11.89
N ALA A 387 -13.25 -4.83 -11.70
CA ALA A 387 -12.53 -5.49 -12.77
C ALA A 387 -13.35 -6.67 -13.27
N VAL A 388 -13.62 -6.72 -14.58
CA VAL A 388 -14.46 -7.76 -15.17
C VAL A 388 -13.72 -8.36 -16.36
N LYS A 389 -13.73 -9.68 -16.45
CA LYS A 389 -13.10 -10.40 -17.55
C LYS A 389 -13.91 -10.22 -18.84
N PHE A 390 -13.25 -10.21 -20.00
CA PHE A 390 -13.93 -10.13 -21.29
C PHE A 390 -14.97 -11.24 -21.46
N GLY A 391 -16.19 -10.84 -21.83
CA GLY A 391 -17.34 -11.74 -21.99
C GLY A 391 -18.10 -12.06 -20.70
N GLU A 392 -17.56 -11.71 -19.54
CA GLU A 392 -18.19 -11.97 -18.24
C GLU A 392 -19.01 -10.76 -17.74
N THR A 393 -19.82 -11.03 -16.72
CA THR A 393 -20.69 -10.06 -16.05
C THR A 393 -20.32 -9.99 -14.57
N SER A 394 -20.25 -8.78 -14.03
CA SER A 394 -20.17 -8.51 -12.60
C SER A 394 -21.45 -7.88 -12.10
N GLU A 395 -21.86 -8.25 -10.90
CA GLU A 395 -22.90 -7.55 -10.17
C GLU A 395 -22.31 -6.31 -9.48
N VAL A 396 -23.03 -5.19 -9.57
CA VAL A 396 -22.69 -3.93 -8.90
C VAL A 396 -23.87 -3.50 -8.04
N THR A 397 -23.74 -3.63 -6.72
CA THR A 397 -24.79 -3.24 -5.78
C THR A 397 -24.61 -1.80 -5.31
N VAL A 398 -25.65 -1.00 -5.51
CA VAL A 398 -25.80 0.34 -4.94
C VAL A 398 -26.81 0.26 -3.80
N TYR A 399 -26.51 0.91 -2.67
CA TYR A 399 -27.46 1.02 -1.56
C TYR A 399 -28.21 2.34 -1.62
N VAL A 400 -29.53 2.27 -1.50
CA VAL A 400 -30.39 3.45 -1.50
C VAL A 400 -31.18 3.50 -0.20
N LEU A 401 -31.26 4.69 0.40
CA LEU A 401 -32.08 4.95 1.58
C LEU A 401 -33.20 5.94 1.22
N PRO A 402 -34.47 5.51 1.25
CA PRO A 402 -35.60 6.40 1.02
C PRO A 402 -35.72 7.51 2.08
N PRO A 403 -36.36 8.64 1.74
CA PRO A 403 -36.54 9.75 2.66
C PRO A 403 -37.49 9.38 3.79
N ARG A 404 -37.19 9.87 5.01
CA ARG A 404 -38.17 9.85 6.12
C ARG A 404 -39.33 10.84 5.90
N GLY A 405 -39.12 11.82 5.03
CA GLY A 405 -40.10 12.79 4.53
C GLY A 405 -39.50 13.50 3.31
N GLY A 406 -40.29 13.74 2.26
CA GLY A 406 -39.79 14.24 0.97
C GLY A 406 -40.54 13.64 -0.20
N GLU A 407 -39.88 13.59 -1.36
CA GLU A 407 -40.45 13.03 -2.59
C GLU A 407 -40.58 11.51 -2.49
N ARG A 408 -41.75 10.98 -2.88
CA ARG A 408 -42.00 9.53 -2.90
C ARG A 408 -41.41 8.80 -4.10
N GLN A 409 -40.79 9.55 -5.01
CA GLN A 409 -40.17 9.03 -6.22
C GLN A 409 -38.74 9.53 -6.31
N ALA A 410 -37.87 8.71 -6.89
CA ALA A 410 -36.49 9.06 -7.17
C ALA A 410 -36.02 8.42 -8.47
N THR A 411 -34.98 8.98 -9.09
CA THR A 411 -34.27 8.34 -10.20
C THR A 411 -32.84 8.04 -9.77
N LEU A 412 -32.50 6.76 -9.67
CA LEU A 412 -31.15 6.28 -9.46
C LEU A 412 -30.46 6.12 -10.82
N VAL A 413 -29.24 6.61 -10.94
CA VAL A 413 -28.39 6.45 -12.13
C VAL A 413 -27.03 5.89 -11.70
N LEU A 414 -26.66 4.74 -12.28
CA LEU A 414 -25.32 4.20 -12.22
C LEU A 414 -24.64 4.42 -13.56
N LYS A 415 -23.41 4.91 -13.53
CA LYS A 415 -22.53 5.08 -14.69
C LYS A 415 -21.27 4.24 -14.49
N ALA A 416 -20.84 3.56 -15.54
CA ALA A 416 -19.57 2.85 -15.61
C ALA A 416 -18.72 3.41 -16.77
N THR A 417 -17.42 3.58 -16.54
CA THR A 417 -16.44 4.09 -17.53
C THR A 417 -15.22 3.20 -17.54
N SER A 418 -14.75 2.78 -18.71
CA SER A 418 -13.50 2.00 -18.83
C SER A 418 -12.29 2.87 -18.46
N GLU A 419 -11.44 2.36 -17.56
CA GLU A 419 -10.15 2.98 -17.24
C GLU A 419 -9.12 2.83 -18.36
N SER A 420 -9.26 1.80 -19.19
CA SER A 420 -8.41 1.57 -20.36
C SER A 420 -8.81 2.46 -21.54
N GLN A 421 -10.10 2.81 -21.66
CA GLN A 421 -10.62 3.60 -22.78
C GLN A 421 -11.78 4.52 -22.32
N PRO A 422 -11.49 5.76 -21.86
CA PRO A 422 -12.49 6.62 -21.20
C PRO A 422 -13.70 7.03 -22.05
N ASP A 423 -13.66 6.91 -23.38
CA ASP A 423 -14.83 7.12 -24.25
C ASP A 423 -15.84 5.95 -24.20
N LYS A 424 -15.44 4.77 -23.70
CA LYS A 424 -16.34 3.64 -23.46
C LYS A 424 -17.03 3.81 -22.11
N THR A 425 -18.29 4.24 -22.18
CA THR A 425 -19.14 4.42 -21.01
C THR A 425 -20.51 3.78 -21.21
N ALA A 426 -21.14 3.35 -20.12
CA ALA A 426 -22.53 2.91 -20.09
C ALA A 426 -23.24 3.49 -18.87
N GLN A 427 -24.55 3.69 -19.00
CA GLN A 427 -25.40 4.20 -17.92
C GLN A 427 -26.69 3.41 -17.84
N ALA A 428 -27.10 3.09 -16.62
CA ALA A 428 -28.37 2.45 -16.33
C ALA A 428 -29.17 3.31 -15.35
N LYS A 429 -30.49 3.36 -15.55
CA LYS A 429 -31.41 4.18 -14.75
C LYS A 429 -32.50 3.31 -14.14
N VAL A 430 -32.81 3.57 -12.88
CA VAL A 430 -33.89 2.91 -12.15
C VAL A 430 -34.79 3.99 -11.54
N ASN A 431 -36.08 3.95 -11.85
CA ASN A 431 -37.05 4.80 -11.17
C ASN A 431 -37.52 4.11 -9.89
N LEU A 432 -37.31 4.76 -8.75
CA LEU A 432 -37.69 4.25 -7.44
C LEU A 432 -39.01 4.89 -7.00
N SER A 433 -39.86 4.11 -6.33
CA SER A 433 -41.08 4.62 -5.69
C SER A 433 -41.34 3.94 -4.36
N LEU A 434 -41.78 4.72 -3.37
CA LEU A 434 -42.25 4.25 -2.06
C LEU A 434 -43.69 3.71 -2.10
#